data_AF-A0A1I7Y697-F1
#
_entry.id   AF-A0A1I7Y697-F1
#
_cell.length_a   1.000
_cell.length_b   1.000
_cell.length_c   1.000
_cell.angle_alpha   90.00
_cell.angle_beta   90.00
_cell.angle_gamma   90.00
#
_symmetry.space_group_name_H-M   'P 1'
#
loop_
_entity.id
_entity.type
_entity.pdbx_description
1 polymer ?
#
loop_
_entity_poly.entity_id
_entity_poly.type
_entity_poly.pdbx_seq_one_letter_code
_entity_poly.pdbx_strand_id
1 'polypeptide(L)'
;MVYLLAIALFNTRANERISKNTKLMSEKMLEEISDELHNYYVNEMRIENYASRLAKIVKLEMESTDVRRQFKDVRKMIEVFDIFSVFSTTDSSVSPFCFDL
;
A
#
# COMPACT_ATOMS: atom_id res chain seq x y z
N MET A 1 -4.54 14.09 -5.28
CA MET A 1 -5.09 12.84 -4.72
C MET A 1 -5.29 11.77 -5.78
N VAL A 2 -5.93 12.05 -6.93
CA VAL A 2 -6.17 11.06 -8.01
C VAL A 2 -4.87 10.39 -8.52
N TYR A 3 -3.81 11.15 -8.77
CA TYR A 3 -2.54 10.61 -9.25
C TYR A 3 -1.86 9.62 -8.28
N LEU A 4 -1.93 9.88 -6.97
CA LEU A 4 -1.34 8.99 -5.96
C LEU A 4 -2.08 7.66 -5.89
N LEU A 5 -3.41 7.69 -6.08
CA LEU A 5 -4.23 6.47 -6.18
C LEU A 5 -3.88 5.68 -7.43
N ALA A 6 -3.67 6.35 -8.56
CA ALA A 6 -3.22 5.68 -9.79
C ALA A 6 -1.86 5.00 -9.60
N ILE A 7 -0.89 5.69 -8.98
CA ILE A 7 0.40 5.07 -8.63
C ILE A 7 0.19 3.85 -7.75
N ALA A 8 -0.58 3.95 -6.66
CA ALA A 8 -0.79 2.84 -5.75
C ALA A 8 -1.48 1.63 -6.42
N LEU A 9 -2.43 1.88 -7.33
CA LEU A 9 -3.17 0.84 -8.06
C LEU A 9 -2.31 0.15 -9.14
N PHE A 10 -1.54 0.92 -9.90
CA PHE A 10 -0.72 0.41 -10.99
C PHE A 10 0.70 0.04 -10.56
N ASN A 11 1.04 0.13 -9.28
CA ASN A 11 2.30 -0.37 -8.71
C ASN A 11 2.32 -1.91 -8.66
N THR A 12 2.36 -2.54 -9.83
CA THR A 12 2.41 -3.99 -10.03
C THR A 12 3.82 -4.56 -9.91
N ARG A 13 4.83 -3.71 -9.65
CA ARG A 13 6.25 -4.09 -9.63
C ARG A 13 6.56 -5.13 -8.54
N ALA A 14 5.86 -5.06 -7.41
CA ALA A 14 6.08 -5.95 -6.27
C ALA A 14 5.42 -7.33 -6.39
N ASN A 15 4.57 -7.57 -7.41
CA ASN A 15 3.80 -8.81 -7.52
C ASN A 15 4.30 -9.67 -8.70
N GLU A 16 5.07 -10.70 -8.38
CA GLU A 16 5.62 -11.64 -9.37
C GLU A 16 4.55 -12.51 -10.04
N ARG A 17 3.34 -12.60 -9.46
CA ARG A 17 2.24 -13.42 -9.99
C ARG A 17 1.48 -12.77 -11.15
N ILE A 18 1.79 -11.52 -11.48
CA ILE A 18 1.09 -10.76 -12.52
C ILE A 18 1.72 -11.04 -13.90
N SER A 19 0.86 -11.29 -14.90
CA SER A 19 1.27 -11.53 -16.29
C SER A 19 2.10 -10.37 -16.85
N LYS A 20 3.08 -10.70 -17.71
CA LYS A 20 3.93 -9.71 -18.39
C LYS A 20 3.12 -8.67 -19.15
N ASN A 21 2.03 -9.08 -19.80
CA ASN A 21 1.17 -8.16 -20.55
C ASN A 21 0.51 -7.13 -19.62
N THR A 22 0.04 -7.56 -18.46
CA THR A 22 -0.57 -6.66 -17.47
C THR A 22 0.45 -5.68 -16.89
N LYS A 23 1.70 -6.11 -16.68
CA LYS A 23 2.79 -5.20 -16.26
C LYS A 23 3.11 -4.15 -17.33
N LEU A 24 3.14 -4.55 -18.60
CA LEU A 24 3.34 -3.62 -19.70
C LEU A 24 2.20 -2.60 -19.79
N MET A 25 0.95 -3.05 -19.60
CA MET A 25 -0.21 -2.17 -19.60
C MET A 25 -0.19 -1.18 -18.42
N SER A 26 0.21 -1.64 -17.23
CA SER A 26 0.33 -0.76 -16.07
C SER A 26 1.43 0.29 -16.24
N GLU A 27 2.56 -0.07 -16.85
CA GLU A 27 3.63 0.87 -17.18
C GLU A 27 3.15 1.94 -18.17
N LYS A 28 2.45 1.56 -19.24
CA LYS A 28 1.86 2.51 -20.20
C LYS A 28 0.86 3.45 -19.54
N MET A 29 -0.02 2.91 -18.68
CA MET A 29 -1.01 3.74 -17.97
C MET A 29 -0.33 4.76 -17.05
N LEU A 30 0.73 4.36 -16.35
CA LEU A 30 1.49 5.27 -15.47
C LEU A 30 2.20 6.38 -16.26
N GLU A 31 2.66 6.08 -17.47
CA GLU A 31 3.27 7.05 -18.39
C GLU A 31 2.23 8.08 -18.84
N GLU A 32 1.09 7.64 -19.40
CA GLU A 32 0.02 8.53 -19.86
C GLU A 32 -0.49 9.45 -18.73
N ILE A 33 -0.73 8.88 -17.55
CA ILE A 33 -1.17 9.65 -16.38
C ILE A 33 -0.10 10.67 -15.95
N SER A 34 1.19 10.34 -16.09
CA SER A 34 2.28 11.26 -15.73
C SER A 34 2.42 12.41 -16.72
N ASP A 35 2.22 12.15 -18.01
CA ASP A 35 2.23 13.17 -19.06
C ASP A 35 1.04 14.13 -18.92
N GLU A 36 -0.15 13.60 -18.64
CA GLU A 36 -1.33 14.42 -18.38
C GLU A 36 -1.14 15.30 -17.13
N LEU A 37 -0.58 14.72 -16.06
CA LEU A 37 -0.24 15.46 -14.86
C LEU A 37 0.78 16.57 -15.15
N HIS A 38 1.82 16.27 -15.93
CA HIS A 38 2.83 17.26 -16.31
C HIS A 38 2.20 18.43 -17.05
N ASN A 39 1.39 18.15 -18.07
CA ASN A 39 0.68 19.17 -18.83
C ASN A 39 -0.23 20.02 -17.93
N TYR A 40 -0.99 19.40 -17.03
CA TYR A 40 -1.86 20.14 -16.12
C TYR A 40 -1.08 21.08 -15.19
N TYR A 41 -0.02 20.59 -14.54
CA TYR A 41 0.74 21.39 -13.58
C TYR A 41 1.58 22.49 -14.25
N VAL A 42 2.12 22.23 -15.44
CA VAL A 42 3.00 23.17 -16.15
C VAL A 42 2.18 24.17 -16.99
N ASN A 43 1.23 23.69 -17.79
CA ASN A 43 0.53 24.54 -18.75
C ASN A 43 -0.66 25.25 -18.14
N GLU A 44 -1.45 24.56 -17.29
CA GLU A 44 -2.66 25.15 -16.71
C GLU A 44 -2.36 25.88 -15.39
N MET A 45 -1.75 25.19 -14.43
CA MET A 45 -1.49 25.78 -13.10
C MET A 45 -0.21 26.62 -13.03
N ARG A 46 0.72 26.46 -13.99
CA ARG A 46 2.00 27.18 -14.05
C ARG A 46 2.83 27.06 -12.75
N ILE A 47 2.78 25.88 -12.13
CA ILE A 47 3.51 25.61 -10.89
C ILE A 47 4.83 24.92 -11.23
N GLU A 48 5.91 25.67 -11.05
CA GLU A 48 7.25 25.11 -11.12
C GLU A 48 7.54 24.19 -9.92
N ASN A 49 8.50 23.28 -10.09
CA ASN A 49 8.94 22.35 -9.04
C ASN A 49 7.87 21.38 -8.49
N TYR A 50 6.71 21.24 -9.14
CA TYR A 50 5.67 20.28 -8.73
C TYR A 50 6.21 18.84 -8.68
N ALA A 51 7.07 18.48 -9.64
CA ALA A 51 7.69 17.16 -9.72
C ALA A 51 8.50 16.81 -8.45
N SER A 52 9.21 17.78 -7.87
CA SER A 52 9.97 17.58 -6.63
C SER A 52 9.07 17.30 -5.43
N ARG A 53 7.95 18.03 -5.32
CA ARG A 53 6.95 17.84 -4.27
C ARG A 53 6.27 16.49 -4.43
N LEU A 54 5.93 16.14 -5.66
CA LEU A 54 5.31 14.88 -6.00
C LEU A 54 6.21 13.69 -5.66
N ALA A 55 7.49 13.76 -6.03
CA ALA A 55 8.47 12.73 -5.69
C ALA A 55 8.58 12.50 -4.18
N LYS A 56 8.53 13.57 -3.36
CA LYS A 56 8.49 13.45 -1.90
C LYS A 56 7.24 12.72 -1.41
N ILE A 57 6.07 13.02 -1.98
CA ILE A 57 4.81 12.37 -1.58
C ILE A 57 4.81 10.89 -1.99
N VAL A 58 5.25 10.57 -3.20
CA VAL A 58 5.36 9.18 -3.68
C VAL A 58 6.33 8.38 -2.81
N LYS A 59 7.45 8.99 -2.39
CA LYS A 59 8.39 8.35 -1.46
C LYS A 59 7.73 7.98 -0.14
N LEU A 60 6.93 8.89 0.45
CA LEU A 60 6.20 8.62 1.69
C LEU A 60 5.17 7.48 1.51
N GLU A 61 4.50 7.42 0.36
CA GLU A 61 3.57 6.33 0.05
C GLU A 61 4.31 4.99 0.01
N MET A 62 5.46 4.93 -0.67
CA MET A 62 6.30 3.73 -0.72
C MET A 62 6.76 3.28 0.67
N GLU A 63 7.22 4.20 1.51
CA GLU A 63 7.60 3.91 2.91
C GLU A 63 6.41 3.36 3.71
N SER A 64 5.21 3.94 3.54
CA SER A 64 3.98 3.42 4.16
C SER A 64 3.62 2.00 3.68
N THR A 65 3.85 1.69 2.41
CA THR A 65 3.62 0.33 1.89
C THR A 65 4.56 -0.70 2.50
N ASP A 66 5.80 -0.32 2.79
CA ASP A 66 6.78 -1.20 3.42
C ASP A 66 6.41 -1.47 4.88
N VAL A 67 6.04 -0.43 5.62
CA VAL A 67 5.49 -0.57 6.99
C VAL A 67 4.28 -1.49 7.00
N ARG A 68 3.33 -1.31 6.06
CA ARG A 68 2.16 -2.19 5.91
C ARG A 68 2.56 -3.65 5.65
N ARG A 69 3.65 -3.89 4.92
CA ARG A 69 4.18 -5.24 4.67
C ARG A 69 4.68 -5.87 5.97
N GLN A 70 5.40 -5.13 6.80
CA GLN A 70 5.88 -5.59 8.10
C GLN A 70 4.71 -5.93 9.04
N PHE A 71 3.69 -5.07 9.10
CA PHE A 71 2.48 -5.31 9.89
C PHE A 71 1.64 -6.49 9.38
N LYS A 72 1.76 -6.87 8.10
CA LYS A 72 1.03 -8.02 7.55
C LYS A 72 1.44 -9.32 8.23
N ASP A 73 2.72 -9.47 8.58
CA ASP A 73 3.20 -10.70 9.21
C ASP A 73 2.83 -10.75 10.70
N VAL A 74 2.88 -9.60 11.39
CA VAL A 74 2.33 -9.48 12.76
C VAL A 74 0.83 -9.76 12.79
N ARG A 75 0.06 -9.24 11.83
CA ARG A 75 -1.39 -9.49 11.74
C ARG A 75 -1.71 -10.97 11.55
N LYS A 76 -0.99 -11.67 10.68
CA LYS A 76 -1.16 -13.13 10.50
C LYS A 76 -0.86 -13.87 11.79
N MET A 77 0.17 -13.45 12.53
CA MET A 77 0.50 -14.04 13.82
C MET A 77 -0.65 -13.85 14.81
N ILE A 78 -1.18 -12.63 14.94
CA ILE A 78 -2.34 -12.33 15.79
C ILE A 78 -3.56 -13.19 15.39
N GLU A 79 -3.87 -13.32 14.10
CA GLU A 79 -4.97 -14.13 13.60
C GLU A 79 -4.84 -15.61 14.00
N VAL A 80 -3.62 -16.17 13.91
CA VAL A 80 -3.34 -17.54 14.37
C VAL A 80 -3.56 -17.67 15.88
N PHE A 81 -3.06 -16.72 16.68
CA PHE A 81 -3.25 -16.74 18.14
C PHE A 81 -4.72 -16.54 18.57
N ASP A 82 -5.47 -15.70 17.85
CA ASP A 82 -6.90 -15.49 18.09
C ASP A 82 -7.68 -16.79 17.90
N ILE A 83 -7.39 -17.54 16.82
CA ILE A 83 -7.96 -18.88 16.57
C ILE A 83 -7.64 -19.83 17.73
N PHE A 84 -6.40 -19.86 18.23
CA PHE A 84 -6.03 -20.72 19.36
C PHE A 84 -6.71 -20.32 20.67
N SER A 85 -6.97 -19.03 20.86
CA SER A 85 -7.68 -18.54 22.05
C SER A 85 -9.15 -18.98 22.08
N VAL A 86 -9.79 -19.08 20.92
CA VAL A 86 -11.16 -19.61 20.79
C VAL A 86 -11.21 -21.10 21.12
N PHE A 87 -10.23 -21.89 20.65
CA PHE A 87 -10.16 -23.33 20.94
C PHE A 87 -9.81 -23.64 22.39
N SER A 88 -8.98 -22.82 23.05
CA SER A 88 -8.66 -23.01 24.46
C SER A 88 -9.82 -22.67 25.41
N THR A 89 -10.78 -21.84 24.98
CA THR A 89 -11.99 -21.56 25.77
C THR A 89 -13.08 -22.65 25.70
N THR A 90 -12.98 -23.61 24.79
CA THR A 90 -13.94 -24.72 24.71
C THR A 90 -13.59 -25.92 25.60
N ASP A 91 -12.38 -25.97 26.15
CA ASP A 91 -11.96 -26.97 27.13
C ASP A 91 -11.62 -26.29 28.46
N SER A 92 -12.53 -26.41 29.42
CA SER A 92 -12.41 -26.07 30.84
C SER A 92 -12.36 -24.59 31.24
N SER A 93 -13.34 -24.24 32.07
CA SER A 93 -13.40 -23.11 33.01
C SER A 93 -12.04 -22.59 33.52
N VAL A 94 -11.50 -21.53 32.91
CA VAL A 94 -10.49 -20.64 33.56
C VAL A 94 -10.65 -19.20 33.05
N SER A 95 -10.68 -18.27 34.00
CA SER A 95 -10.93 -16.82 33.93
C SER A 95 -9.93 -16.00 33.08
N PRO A 96 -10.29 -14.76 32.67
CA PRO A 96 -9.57 -14.02 31.63
C PRO A 96 -8.24 -13.43 32.14
N PHE A 97 -7.15 -13.75 31.44
CA PHE A 97 -5.88 -13.07 31.63
C PHE A 97 -5.98 -11.64 31.08
N CYS A 98 -5.98 -10.68 31.99
CA CYS A 98 -5.79 -9.26 31.70
C CYS A 98 -4.32 -9.06 31.29
N PHE A 99 -4.09 -8.61 30.05
CA PHE A 99 -2.80 -8.03 29.66
C PHE A 99 -2.83 -6.56 30.05
N ASP A 100 -2.32 -6.24 31.23
CA ASP A 100 -2.02 -4.86 31.60
C ASP A 100 -0.69 -4.43 30.94
N LEU A 101 -0.76 -3.23 30.36
CA LEU A 101 0.29 -2.52 29.63
C LEU A 101 1.41 -2.03 30.57
#